data_AF-A0A091AJD5-F1
#
_entry.id   AF-A0A091AJD5-F1
#
_cell.length_a   1.000
_cell.length_b   1.000
_cell.length_c   1.000
_cell.angle_alpha   90.00
_cell.angle_beta   90.00
_cell.angle_gamma   90.00
#
_symmetry.space_group_name_H-M   'P 1'
#
loop_
_entity.id
_entity.type
_entity.pdbx_description
1 polymer ?
#
loop_
_entity_poly.entity_id
_entity_poly.type
_entity_poly.pdbx_seq_one_letter_code
_entity_poly.pdbx_strand_id
1 'polypeptide(L)' 'MIGATDFGREFAPRLAKRLKTGLSADCVGLDITPEGLLVQIAPSFGGNMLAEIVTEKHRPQMATVRPGTFKEIP' A
#
# COMPACT_ATOMS: atom_id res chain seq x y z
N MET A 1 -5.03 -3.82 -4.61
CA MET A 1 -4.31 -4.00 -3.32
C MET A 1 -3.87 -5.45 -3.20
N ILE A 2 -2.80 -5.73 -2.45
CA ILE A 2 -2.21 -7.08 -2.33
C ILE A 2 -1.96 -7.34 -0.84
N GLY A 3 -2.12 -8.57 -0.33
CA GLY A 3 -1.74 -8.86 1.06
C GLY A 3 -0.22 -8.84 1.24
N ALA A 4 0.30 -8.28 2.32
CA ALA A 4 1.73 -8.26 2.64
C ALA A 4 2.22 -9.59 3.24
N THR A 5 1.77 -10.71 2.66
CA THR A 5 2.30 -12.06 2.90
C THR A 5 3.67 -12.21 2.24
N ASP A 6 4.38 -13.31 2.49
CA ASP A 6 5.67 -13.57 1.84
C ASP A 6 5.56 -13.52 0.32
N PHE A 7 4.54 -14.17 -0.25
CA PHE A 7 4.26 -14.11 -1.69
C PHE A 7 3.95 -12.69 -2.16
N GLY A 8 3.11 -11.95 -1.44
CA GLY A 8 2.72 -10.59 -1.84
C GLY A 8 3.89 -9.61 -1.80
N ARG A 9 4.79 -9.76 -0.82
CA ARG A 9 6.02 -8.96 -0.68
C ARG A 9 7.01 -9.22 -1.81
N GLU A 10 7.04 -10.42 -2.38
CA GLU A 10 7.85 -10.73 -3.57
C GLU A 10 7.18 -10.29 -4.89
N PHE A 11 5.86 -10.50 -4.99
CA PHE A 11 5.10 -10.29 -6.22
C PHE A 11 4.83 -8.81 -6.51
N ALA A 12 4.36 -8.06 -5.51
CA ALA A 12 3.94 -6.67 -5.66
C ALA A 12 5.03 -5.73 -6.24
N PRO A 13 6.29 -5.73 -5.74
CA PRO A 13 7.31 -4.84 -6.28
C PRO A 13 7.69 -5.17 -7.73
N ARG A 14 7.69 -6.46 -8.09
CA ARG A 14 7.95 -6.90 -9.47
C ARG A 14 6.84 -6.42 -10.41
N LEU A 15 5.59 -6.52 -9.97
CA LEU A 15 4.43 -6.03 -10.74
C LEU A 15 4.46 -4.50 -10.88
N ALA A 16 4.68 -3.77 -9.79
CA ALA A 16 4.74 -2.31 -9.79
C ALA A 16 5.84 -1.78 -10.74
N LYS A 17 7.01 -2.44 -10.74
CA LYS A 17 8.10 -2.11 -11.68
C LYS A 17 7.70 -2.33 -13.13
N ARG A 18 7.05 -3.45 -13.45
CA ARG A 18 6.58 -3.76 -14.82
C ARG A 18 5.52 -2.76 -15.29
N LEU A 19 4.63 -2.34 -14.40
CA LEU A 19 3.58 -1.36 -14.67
C LEU A 19 4.06 0.09 -14.57
N LYS A 20 5.32 0.33 -14.20
CA LYS A 20 5.92 1.67 -14.04
C LYS A 20 5.11 2.57 -13.09
N THR A 21 4.69 2.02 -11.95
CA THR A 21 3.91 2.74 -10.94
C THR A 21 4.56 2.65 -9.55
N GLY A 22 4.05 3.44 -8.61
CA GLY A 22 4.45 3.41 -7.20
C GLY A 22 3.85 2.23 -6.43
N LEU A 23 4.55 1.81 -5.38
CA LEU A 23 4.10 0.78 -4.44
C LEU A 23 4.43 1.20 -3.01
N SER A 24 3.41 1.23 -2.14
CA SER A 24 3.59 1.39 -0.70
C SER A 24 3.52 0.03 -0.01
N ALA A 25 4.54 -0.27 0.81
CA ALA A 25 4.70 -1.58 1.42
C ALA A 25 4.15 -1.62 2.85
N ASP A 26 3.69 -2.79 3.27
CA ASP A 26 3.27 -3.10 4.65
C ASP A 26 2.29 -2.07 5.28
N CYS A 27 1.34 -1.58 4.48
CA CYS A 27 0.38 -0.57 4.91
C CYS A 27 -0.53 -1.10 6.02
N VAL A 28 -0.75 -0.25 7.02
CA VAL A 28 -1.61 -0.49 8.19
C VAL A 28 -2.86 0.38 8.19
N GLY A 29 -3.00 1.25 7.19
CA GLY A 29 -4.18 2.09 7.00
C GLY A 29 -4.31 2.49 5.54
N LEU A 30 -5.54 2.72 5.13
CA LEU A 30 -5.90 3.10 3.77
C LEU A 30 -7.07 4.08 3.86
N ASP A 31 -6.95 5.18 3.14
CA ASP A 31 -8.00 6.18 3.04
C ASP A 31 -8.07 6.72 1.60
N ILE A 32 -9.09 7.51 1.30
CA ILE A 32 -9.30 8.12 -0.02
C ILE A 32 -9.38 9.64 0.15
N THR A 33 -8.55 10.37 -0.60
CA THR A 33 -8.65 11.83 -0.65
C THR A 33 -9.95 12.28 -1.33
N PRO A 34 -10.41 13.52 -1.13
CA PRO A 34 -11.59 14.05 -1.84
C PRO A 34 -11.51 13.96 -3.37
N GLU A 35 -10.30 13.95 -3.92
CA GLU A 35 -9.99 13.83 -5.34
C GLU A 35 -9.93 12.36 -5.83
N GLY A 36 -10.20 11.39 -4.95
CA GLY A 36 -10.20 9.97 -5.28
C GLY A 36 -8.81 9.32 -5.31
N LEU A 37 -7.80 9.92 -4.67
CA LEU A 37 -6.47 9.32 -4.55
C LEU A 37 -6.38 8.39 -3.34
N LEU A 38 -5.59 7.32 -3.46
CA LEU A 38 -5.38 6.37 -2.38
C LEU A 38 -4.29 6.90 -1.44
N VAL A 39 -4.68 7.16 -0.19
CA VAL A 39 -3.76 7.44 0.91
C VAL A 39 -3.33 6.13 1.54
N GLN A 40 -2.03 5.88 1.54
CA GLN A 40 -1.44 4.61 1.96
C GLN A 40 -0.62 4.88 3.22
N ILE A 41 -1.13 4.41 4.37
CA ILE A 41 -0.52 4.67 5.67
C ILE A 41 0.37 3.49 6.02
N ALA A 42 1.68 3.71 6.13
CA ALA A 42 2.66 2.67 6.43
C ALA A 42 3.61 3.10 7.56
N PRO A 43 4.06 2.16 8.41
CA PRO A 43 5.09 2.44 9.40
C PRO A 43 6.44 2.68 8.72
N SER A 44 7.15 3.71 9.18
CA SER A 44 8.51 4.07 8.78
C SER A 44 9.41 4.15 10.02
N PHE A 45 10.73 4.25 9.80
CA PHE A 45 11.73 4.35 10.88
C PHE A 45 11.56 3.29 11.99
N GLY A 46 11.50 2.01 11.60
CA GLY A 46 11.37 0.90 12.56
C GLY A 46 10.03 0.82 13.28
N GLY A 47 9.01 1.56 12.81
CA GLY A 47 7.66 1.56 13.39
C GLY A 47 7.34 2.75 14.29
N ASN A 48 8.31 3.65 14.51
CA ASN A 48 8.14 4.82 15.39
C ASN A 48 7.47 6.03 14.70
N MET A 49 7.26 5.96 13.39
CA MET A 49 6.61 7.00 12.61
C MET A 49 5.64 6.37 11.62
N LEU A 50 4.53 7.04 11.35
CA LEU A 50 3.62 6.69 10.27
C LEU A 50 3.85 7.66 9.12
N ALA A 51 3.95 7.13 7.91
CA ALA A 51 4.04 7.89 6.68
C ALA A 51 2.74 7.71 5.88
N GLU A 52 2.19 8.82 5.43
CA GLU A 52 1.10 8.85 4.47
C GLU A 52 1.69 9.03 3.07
N ILE A 53 1.43 8.07 2.19
CA ILE A 53 2.02 8.03 0.86
C ILE A 53 0.90 8.04 -0.16
N VAL A 54 1.06 8.84 -1.21
CA VAL A 54 0.11 8.94 -2.33
C VAL A 54 0.86 8.81 -3.64
N THR A 55 0.34 7.98 -4.56
CA THR A 55 0.85 7.89 -5.94
C THR A 55 -0.04 8.72 -6.87
N GLU A 56 0.21 10.03 -6.92
CA GLU A 56 -0.66 10.98 -7.61
C GLU A 56 -0.78 10.70 -9.13
N LYS A 57 0.36 10.54 -9.81
CA LYS A 57 0.45 10.60 -11.28
C LYS A 57 0.37 9.26 -12.01
N HIS A 58 0.72 8.16 -11.35
CA HIS A 58 0.85 6.85 -12.00
C HIS A 58 -0.30 5.92 -11.62
N ARG A 59 -0.65 5.00 -12.54
CA ARG A 59 -1.71 4.01 -12.33
C ARG A 59 -1.21 2.62 -12.75
N PRO A 60 -1.65 1.55 -12.04
CA PRO A 60 -2.54 1.56 -10.88
C PRO A 60 -1.85 2.07 -9.59
N GLN A 61 -2.63 2.59 -8.64
CA GLN A 61 -2.12 2.88 -7.28
C GLN A 61 -2.01 1.56 -6.52
N MET A 62 -0.81 1.21 -6.06
CA MET A 62 -0.54 -0.12 -5.48
C MET A 62 -0.09 -0.01 -4.03
N ALA A 63 -0.66 -0.86 -3.18
CA ALA A 63 -0.23 -1.05 -1.80
C ALA A 63 -0.24 -2.54 -1.45
N THR A 64 0.73 -2.97 -0.65
CA THR A 64 0.62 -4.22 0.11
C THR A 64 0.11 -3.92 1.50
N VAL A 65 -0.86 -4.69 1.99
CA VAL A 65 -1.55 -4.45 3.26
C VAL A 65 -1.17 -5.51 4.29
N ARG A 66 -0.78 -5.09 5.50
CA ARG A 66 -0.41 -5.99 6.58
C ARG A 66 -1.59 -6.92 6.94
N PRO A 67 -1.38 -8.25 7.01
CA PRO A 67 -2.42 -9.19 7.42
C PRO A 67 -2.98 -8.85 8.81
N GLY A 68 -4.29 -8.96 8.98
CA GLY A 68 -4.98 -8.69 10.25
C GLY A 68 -5.21 -7.20 10.55
N THR A 69 -4.78 -6.27 9.69
CA THR A 69 -5.05 -4.83 9.87
C THR A 69 -6.53 -4.49 9.70
N PHE A 70 -7.18 -5.05 8.69
CA PHE A 70 -8.58 -4.77 8.40
C PHE A 70 -9.47 -5.95 8.82
N LYS A 71 -10.69 -5.63 9.24
CA LYS A 71 -11.72 -6.62 9.51
C LYS A 71 -12.39 -7.05 8.22
N GLU A 72 -12.69 -8.33 8.11
CA GLU A 72 -13.53 -8.85 7.04
C GLU A 72 -14.95 -8.29 7.19
N ILE A 73 -15.56 -7.94 6.06
CA ILE A 73 -16.96 -7.51 6.02
C ILE A 73 -17.81 -8.80 6.04
N PRO A 74 -18.90 -8.86 6.84
CA PRO A 74 -19.78 -10.03 6.90
C PRO A 74 -20.33 -10.50 5.55
#